data_AF-A0A832AUL6-F1
#
_entry.id   AF-A0A832AUL6-F1
#
_cell.length_a   1.000
_cell.length_b   1.000
_cell.length_c   1.000
_cell.angle_alpha   90.00
_cell.angle_beta   90.00
_cell.angle_gamma   90.00
#
_symmetry.space_group_name_H-M   'P 1'
#
loop_
_entity.id
_entity.type
_entity.pdbx_description
1 polymer ?
#
loop_
_entity_poly.entity_id
_entity_poly.type
_entity_poly.pdbx_seq_one_letter_code
_entity_poly.pdbx_strand_id
1 'polypeptide(L)'
;MEISELTTYIQKYGLLFVFIFTFLETVAFASIIVPGETAVVIAGMMASKGYINMEYLIVVVIISAFLGYLTSYLLGSYFGNIIIRKKLLKDKYYKPTQYFFEKYGGISVLFSRFLSLLRSFTALVAGMSKMNFISFVIFDAIGAVLWG
;
A
#
# COMPACT_ATOMS: atom_id res chain seq x y z
N MET A 1 -6.19 9.18 -16.15
CA MET A 1 -7.44 9.50 -15.44
C MET A 1 -7.34 10.94 -15.03
N GLU A 2 -8.25 11.77 -15.51
CA GLU A 2 -8.26 13.20 -15.20
C GLU A 2 -8.85 13.46 -13.80
N ILE A 3 -8.50 14.59 -13.19
CA ILE A 3 -8.99 14.98 -11.85
C ILE A 3 -10.53 15.09 -11.82
N SER A 4 -11.12 15.51 -12.94
CA SER A 4 -12.57 15.58 -13.17
C SER A 4 -13.25 14.21 -13.06
N GLU A 5 -12.64 13.18 -13.67
CA GLU A 5 -13.14 11.80 -13.59
C GLU A 5 -13.05 11.27 -12.17
N LEU A 6 -11.91 11.46 -11.50
CA LEU A 6 -11.71 11.05 -10.10
C LEU A 6 -12.77 11.64 -9.17
N THR A 7 -13.03 12.94 -9.30
CA THR A 7 -14.05 13.64 -8.50
C THR A 7 -15.44 13.05 -8.76
N THR A 8 -15.77 12.76 -10.02
CA THR A 8 -17.06 12.16 -10.40
C THR A 8 -17.22 10.76 -9.80
N TYR A 9 -16.16 9.94 -9.84
CA TYR A 9 -16.17 8.61 -9.25
C TYR A 9 -16.28 8.65 -7.73
N ILE A 10 -15.59 9.56 -7.06
CA ILE A 10 -15.69 9.75 -5.62
C ILE A 10 -17.09 10.24 -5.23
N GLN A 11 -17.72 11.13 -6.00
CA GLN A 11 -19.11 11.53 -5.73
C GLN A 11 -20.10 10.36 -5.91
N LYS A 12 -19.88 9.52 -6.93
CA LYS A 12 -20.77 8.40 -7.25
C LYS A 12 -20.63 7.21 -6.31
N TYR A 13 -19.39 6.86 -5.95
CA TYR A 13 -19.06 5.64 -5.20
C TYR A 13 -18.48 5.90 -3.80
N GLY A 14 -18.19 7.17 -3.47
CA GLY A 14 -17.81 7.60 -2.13
C GLY A 14 -16.54 6.91 -1.61
N LEU A 15 -16.61 6.54 -0.34
CA LEU A 15 -15.54 5.87 0.40
C LEU A 15 -15.14 4.52 -0.22
N LEU A 16 -16.03 3.82 -0.93
CA LEU A 16 -15.71 2.54 -1.56
C LEU A 16 -14.69 2.72 -2.68
N PHE A 17 -14.80 3.80 -3.46
CA PHE A 17 -13.82 4.10 -4.50
C PHE A 17 -12.45 4.37 -3.91
N VAL A 18 -12.39 5.19 -2.85
CA VAL A 18 -11.16 5.49 -2.12
C VAL A 18 -10.54 4.20 -1.58
N PHE A 19 -11.35 3.34 -0.93
CA PHE A 19 -10.90 2.06 -0.41
C PHE A 19 -10.23 1.21 -1.49
N ILE A 20 -10.91 0.98 -2.62
CA ILE A 20 -10.41 0.11 -3.69
C ILE A 20 -9.14 0.69 -4.30
N PHE A 21 -9.08 1.99 -4.56
CA PHE A 21 -7.92 2.62 -5.18
C PHE A 21 -6.71 2.60 -4.26
N THR A 22 -6.87 2.97 -2.98
CA THR A 22 -5.78 2.91 -2.00
C THR A 22 -5.33 1.47 -1.73
N PHE A 23 -6.26 0.51 -1.68
CA PHE A 23 -5.93 -0.91 -1.57
C PHE A 23 -5.10 -1.38 -2.77
N LEU A 24 -5.55 -1.13 -4.00
CA LEU A 24 -4.83 -1.58 -5.20
C LEU A 24 -3.47 -0.91 -5.37
N GLU A 25 -3.34 0.35 -4.99
CA GLU A 25 -2.05 1.05 -5.01
C GLU A 25 -1.06 0.47 -3.98
N THR A 26 -1.54 -0.04 -2.86
CA THR A 26 -0.67 -0.63 -1.83
C THR A 26 -0.35 -2.11 -2.10
N VAL A 27 -1.11 -2.78 -2.98
CA VAL A 27 -0.81 -4.14 -3.45
C VAL A 27 0.33 -4.14 -4.46
N ALA A 28 1.34 -4.98 -4.24
CA ALA A 28 2.47 -5.17 -5.15
C ALA A 28 1.99 -5.49 -6.58
N PHE A 29 2.69 -4.96 -7.58
CA PHE A 29 2.36 -5.01 -9.01
C PHE A 29 1.13 -4.19 -9.42
N ALA A 30 0.02 -4.25 -8.66
CA ALA A 30 -1.15 -3.39 -8.88
C ALA A 30 -0.81 -1.90 -8.66
N SER A 31 0.11 -1.63 -7.72
CA SER A 31 0.68 -0.31 -7.44
C SER A 31 1.32 0.41 -8.64
N ILE A 32 1.71 -0.32 -9.68
CA ILE A 32 2.32 0.27 -10.88
C ILE A 32 1.25 0.92 -11.78
N ILE A 33 0.00 0.44 -11.66
CA ILE A 33 -1.10 0.77 -12.58
C ILE A 33 -2.03 1.81 -11.96
N VAL A 34 -2.22 1.76 -10.64
CA VAL A 34 -3.26 2.53 -9.95
C VAL A 34 -2.68 3.73 -9.21
N PRO A 35 -3.14 4.97 -9.49
CA PRO A 35 -2.76 6.16 -8.75
C PRO A 35 -3.72 6.39 -7.57
N GLY A 36 -3.48 5.69 -6.46
CA GLY A 36 -4.31 5.77 -5.24
C GLY A 36 -4.05 7.00 -4.40
N GLU A 37 -2.82 7.52 -4.34
CA GLU A 37 -2.44 8.71 -3.56
C GLU A 37 -3.25 9.92 -4.03
N THR A 38 -3.42 10.08 -5.34
CA THR A 38 -4.25 11.12 -5.94
C THR A 38 -5.72 11.02 -5.52
N ALA A 39 -6.26 9.80 -5.43
CA ALA A 39 -7.64 9.59 -5.00
C ALA A 39 -7.84 9.98 -3.54
N VAL A 40 -6.88 9.65 -2.66
CA VAL A 40 -6.90 10.05 -1.24
C VAL A 40 -6.82 11.57 -1.08
N VAL A 41 -5.93 12.24 -1.82
CA VAL A 41 -5.78 13.70 -1.78
C VAL A 41 -7.07 14.41 -2.22
N ILE A 42 -7.68 13.97 -3.33
CA ILE A 42 -8.94 14.55 -3.81
C ILE A 42 -10.08 14.26 -2.82
N ALA A 43 -10.16 13.04 -2.28
CA ALA A 43 -11.16 12.69 -1.27
C ALA A 43 -11.02 13.55 0.00
N GLY A 44 -9.79 13.84 0.44
CA GLY A 44 -9.51 14.75 1.56
C GLY A 44 -9.96 16.19 1.27
N MET A 45 -9.73 16.69 0.05
CA MET A 45 -10.24 17.99 -0.38
C MET A 45 -11.78 18.02 -0.43
N MET A 46 -12.42 16.92 -0.78
CA MET A 46 -13.88 16.81 -0.76
C MET A 46 -14.44 16.72 0.66
N ALA A 47 -13.75 16.01 1.55
CA ALA A 47 -14.11 15.89 2.95
C ALA A 47 -14.03 17.25 3.66
N SER A 48 -13.01 18.07 3.37
CA SER A 48 -12.89 19.43 3.95
C SER A 48 -14.02 20.38 3.53
N LYS A 49 -14.67 20.11 2.40
CA LYS A 49 -15.86 20.83 1.91
C LYS A 49 -17.18 20.22 2.39
N GLY A 50 -17.15 19.16 3.19
CA GLY A 50 -18.34 18.50 3.75
C GLY A 50 -19.02 17.48 2.84
N TYR A 51 -18.42 17.11 1.70
CA TYR A 51 -18.99 16.09 0.80
C TYR A 51 -18.80 14.66 1.31
N ILE A 52 -17.79 14.43 2.16
CA ILE A 52 -17.46 13.14 2.75
C ILE A 52 -17.16 13.37 4.23
N ASN A 53 -17.59 12.46 5.10
CA ASN A 53 -17.21 12.52 6.51
C ASN A 53 -15.69 12.21 6.65
N MET A 54 -14.97 13.15 7.27
CA MET A 54 -13.51 13.07 7.43
C MET A 54 -13.07 11.87 8.28
N GLU A 55 -13.79 11.56 9.35
CA GLU A 55 -13.46 10.45 10.25
C GLU A 55 -13.56 9.11 9.53
N TYR A 56 -14.63 8.91 8.75
CA TYR A 56 -14.79 7.71 7.93
C TYR A 56 -13.75 7.62 6.82
N LEU A 57 -13.35 8.75 6.22
CA LEU A 57 -12.28 8.77 5.21
C LEU A 57 -10.96 8.28 5.81
N ILE A 58 -10.55 8.80 6.97
CA ILE A 58 -9.31 8.39 7.65
C ILE A 58 -9.34 6.88 7.95
N VAL A 59 -10.43 6.38 8.55
CA VAL A 59 -10.56 4.95 8.88
C VAL A 59 -10.47 4.08 7.62
N VAL A 60 -11.12 4.49 6.53
CA VAL A 60 -11.10 3.76 5.26
C VAL A 60 -9.70 3.74 4.63
N VAL A 61 -8.97 4.86 4.67
CA VAL A 61 -7.61 4.95 4.17
C VAL A 61 -6.66 4.06 4.97
N ILE A 62 -6.76 4.07 6.31
CA ILE A 62 -5.94 3.23 7.18
C ILE A 62 -6.21 1.75 6.90
N ILE A 63 -7.48 1.32 6.88
CA ILE A 63 -7.85 -0.08 6.65
C ILE A 63 -7.42 -0.54 5.25
N SER A 64 -7.71 0.24 4.21
CA SER A 64 -7.35 -0.13 2.84
C SER A 64 -5.83 -0.23 2.67
N ALA A 65 -5.08 0.71 3.23
CA ALA A 65 -3.62 0.69 3.18
C ALA A 65 -3.02 -0.49 3.96
N PHE A 66 -3.58 -0.86 5.11
CA PHE A 66 -3.15 -2.04 5.87
C PHE A 66 -3.43 -3.34 5.09
N LEU A 67 -4.65 -3.51 4.57
CA LEU A 67 -5.03 -4.71 3.84
C LEU A 67 -4.24 -4.91 2.55
N GLY A 68 -3.90 -3.84 1.82
CA GLY A 68 -3.10 -3.96 0.60
C GLY A 68 -1.64 -4.33 0.88
N TYR A 69 -1.06 -3.81 1.96
CA TYR A 69 0.28 -4.22 2.42
C TYR A 69 0.30 -5.68 2.88
N LEU A 70 -0.69 -6.08 3.68
CA LEU A 70 -0.87 -7.47 4.11
C LEU A 70 -1.01 -8.40 2.90
N THR A 71 -1.79 -8.02 1.90
CA THR A 71 -1.94 -8.79 0.64
C THR A 71 -0.59 -8.94 -0.07
N SER A 72 0.20 -7.87 -0.16
CA SER A 72 1.55 -7.93 -0.74
C SER A 72 2.47 -8.88 0.01
N TYR A 73 2.45 -8.86 1.34
CA TYR A 73 3.20 -9.80 2.17
C TYR A 73 2.79 -11.25 1.92
N LEU A 74 1.47 -11.52 1.87
CA LEU A 74 0.96 -12.86 1.60
C LEU A 74 1.36 -13.33 0.20
N LEU A 75 1.28 -12.45 -0.81
CA LEU A 75 1.75 -12.74 -2.16
C LEU A 75 3.23 -13.13 -2.16
N GLY A 76 4.06 -12.42 -1.41
CA GLY A 76 5.47 -12.74 -1.26
C GLY A 76 5.72 -14.07 -0.56
N SER A 77 4.98 -14.35 0.52
CA SER A 77 5.14 -15.55 1.32
C SER A 77 4.69 -16.81 0.57
N TYR A 78 3.59 -16.75 -0.19
CA TYR A 78 3.06 -17.89 -0.95
C TYR A 78 3.71 -18.04 -2.33
N PHE A 79 3.90 -16.94 -3.07
CA PHE A 79 4.35 -16.97 -4.46
C PHE A 79 5.81 -16.54 -4.65
N GLY A 80 6.56 -16.27 -3.58
CA GLY A 80 7.94 -15.77 -3.66
C GLY A 80 8.87 -16.60 -4.55
N ASN A 81 8.80 -17.93 -4.45
CA ASN A 81 9.57 -18.84 -5.30
C ASN A 81 9.25 -18.67 -6.79
N ILE A 82 7.98 -18.44 -7.14
CA ILE A 82 7.54 -18.22 -8.52
C ILE A 82 8.00 -16.84 -9.00
N ILE A 83 7.87 -15.81 -8.17
CA ILE A 83 8.29 -14.43 -8.46
C ILE A 83 9.78 -14.39 -8.80
N ILE A 84 10.62 -15.07 -8.01
CA ILE A 84 12.07 -15.17 -8.24
C ILE A 84 12.36 -15.97 -9.51
N ARG A 85 11.81 -17.18 -9.65
CA ARG A 85 12.08 -18.06 -10.80
C ARG A 85 11.67 -17.44 -12.13
N LYS A 86 10.53 -16.73 -12.16
CA LYS A 86 10.03 -16.03 -13.36
C LYS A 86 10.58 -14.62 -13.53
N LYS A 87 11.49 -14.16 -12.65
CA LYS A 87 12.07 -12.79 -12.66
C LYS A 87 11.00 -11.69 -12.75
N LEU A 88 9.85 -11.89 -12.08
CA LEU A 88 8.74 -10.93 -12.12
C LEU A 88 9.07 -9.65 -11.35
N LEU A 89 9.94 -9.74 -10.34
CA LEU A 89 10.43 -8.60 -9.59
C LEU A 89 11.77 -8.14 -10.16
N LYS A 90 11.83 -6.90 -10.65
CA LYS A 90 13.06 -6.31 -11.20
C LYS A 90 14.07 -6.01 -10.08
N ASP A 91 15.35 -6.19 -10.36
CA ASP A 91 16.47 -5.90 -9.45
C ASP A 91 16.41 -4.50 -8.81
N LYS A 92 15.93 -3.50 -9.58
CA LYS A 92 15.77 -2.12 -9.11
C LYS A 92 14.78 -1.95 -7.96
N TYR A 93 13.88 -2.91 -7.77
CA TYR A 93 12.96 -2.97 -6.62
C TYR A 93 13.46 -3.98 -5.59
N TYR A 94 13.95 -5.14 -6.05
CA TYR A 94 14.37 -6.22 -5.16
C TYR A 94 15.59 -5.86 -4.30
N LYS A 95 16.69 -5.39 -4.90
CA LYS A 95 17.95 -5.15 -4.19
C LYS A 95 17.84 -4.06 -3.11
N PRO A 96 17.24 -2.88 -3.38
CA PRO A 96 17.09 -1.85 -2.35
C PRO A 96 16.21 -2.34 -1.19
N THR A 97 15.11 -3.02 -1.51
CA THR A 97 14.21 -3.55 -0.50
C THR A 97 14.86 -4.64 0.34
N GLN A 98 15.61 -5.57 -0.28
CA GLN A 98 16.32 -6.61 0.45
C GLN A 98 17.41 -6.02 1.34
N TYR A 99 18.21 -5.07 0.84
CA TYR A 99 19.22 -4.37 1.65
C TYR A 99 18.57 -3.66 2.85
N PHE A 100 17.47 -2.96 2.62
CA PHE A 100 16.75 -2.27 3.69
C PHE A 100 16.20 -3.25 4.73
N PHE A 101 15.68 -4.39 4.28
CA PHE A 101 15.19 -5.46 5.15
C PHE A 101 16.32 -6.12 5.96
N GLU A 102 17.45 -6.45 5.34
CA GLU A 102 18.62 -7.04 6.02
C GLU A 102 19.21 -6.09 7.06
N LYS A 103 19.19 -4.77 6.79
CA LYS A 103 19.78 -3.76 7.67
C LYS A 103 18.89 -3.35 8.83
N TYR A 104 17.58 -3.23 8.62
CA TYR A 104 16.64 -2.67 9.62
C TYR A 104 15.55 -3.66 10.08
N GLY A 105 15.47 -4.86 9.51
CA GLY A 105 14.54 -5.91 9.93
C GLY A 105 13.07 -5.48 9.78
N GLY A 106 12.27 -5.69 10.84
CA GLY A 106 10.85 -5.34 10.81
C GLY A 106 10.56 -3.84 10.70
N ILE A 107 11.48 -3.00 11.18
CA ILE A 107 11.39 -1.54 11.08
C ILE A 107 11.36 -1.07 9.61
N SER A 108 11.90 -1.88 8.70
CA SER A 108 11.85 -1.65 7.26
C SER A 108 10.43 -1.54 6.71
N VAL A 109 9.48 -2.30 7.29
CA VAL A 109 8.06 -2.29 6.91
C VAL A 109 7.44 -0.92 7.21
N LEU A 110 7.82 -0.32 8.34
CA LEU A 110 7.35 1.00 8.76
C LEU A 110 7.90 2.11 7.84
N PHE A 111 9.23 2.20 7.71
CA PHE A 111 9.85 3.32 6.99
C PHE A 111 9.67 3.25 5.48
N SER A 112 9.53 2.04 4.91
CA SER A 112 9.28 1.88 3.47
C SER A 112 7.97 2.51 3.01
N ARG A 113 6.99 2.68 3.91
CA ARG A 113 5.71 3.33 3.60
C ARG A 113 5.85 4.79 3.15
N PHE A 114 6.94 5.47 3.51
CA PHE A 114 7.22 6.85 3.09
C PHE A 114 8.04 6.94 1.79
N LEU A 115 8.44 5.79 1.23
CA LEU A 115 9.17 5.68 -0.03
C LEU A 115 8.21 5.15 -1.09
N SER A 116 7.48 6.03 -1.77
CA SER A 116 6.33 5.64 -2.65
C SER A 116 6.66 4.50 -3.62
N LEU A 117 7.85 4.50 -4.24
CA LEU A 117 8.25 3.45 -5.19
C LEU A 117 8.63 2.10 -4.55
N LEU A 118 8.95 2.08 -3.26
CA LEU A 118 9.46 0.91 -2.55
C LEU A 118 8.43 0.29 -1.60
N ARG A 119 7.35 0.99 -1.25
CA ARG A 119 6.41 0.52 -0.23
C ARG A 119 5.80 -0.84 -0.56
N SER A 120 5.13 -0.94 -1.71
CA SER A 120 4.37 -2.15 -2.07
C SER A 120 5.31 -3.35 -2.28
N PHE A 121 6.54 -3.10 -2.74
CA PHE A 121 7.57 -4.12 -2.87
C PHE A 121 8.22 -4.52 -1.54
N THR A 122 8.22 -3.65 -0.52
CA THR A 122 8.78 -3.98 0.80
C THR A 122 7.97 -5.02 1.51
N ALA A 123 6.64 -4.90 1.50
CA ALA A 123 5.78 -5.95 2.01
C ALA A 123 5.96 -7.26 1.24
N LEU A 124 6.03 -7.19 -0.10
CA LEU A 124 6.28 -8.36 -0.94
C LEU A 124 7.58 -9.08 -0.56
N VAL A 125 8.70 -8.36 -0.49
CA VAL A 125 10.01 -8.94 -0.16
C VAL A 125 10.04 -9.44 1.29
N ALA A 126 9.42 -8.74 2.24
CA ALA A 126 9.31 -9.23 3.62
C ALA A 126 8.60 -10.60 3.68
N GLY A 127 7.56 -10.79 2.87
CA GLY A 127 6.90 -12.08 2.68
C GLY A 127 7.81 -13.13 2.04
N MET A 128 8.52 -12.77 0.97
CA MET A 128 9.48 -13.65 0.27
C MET A 128 10.61 -14.11 1.21
N SER A 129 11.08 -13.23 2.08
CA SER A 129 12.11 -13.48 3.09
C SER A 129 11.60 -14.20 4.34
N LYS A 130 10.32 -14.61 4.38
CA LYS A 130 9.71 -15.31 5.53
C LYS A 130 9.84 -14.55 6.86
N MET A 131 9.70 -13.23 6.82
CA MET A 131 9.58 -12.43 8.04
C MET A 131 8.45 -12.98 8.93
N ASN A 132 8.60 -12.93 10.26
CA ASN A 132 7.55 -13.31 11.18
C ASN A 132 6.26 -12.51 10.92
N PHE A 133 5.14 -13.24 10.77
CA PHE A 133 3.84 -12.66 10.43
C PHE A 133 3.34 -11.64 11.47
N ILE A 134 3.50 -11.94 12.76
CA ILE A 134 3.03 -11.08 13.85
C ILE A 134 3.83 -9.78 13.85
N SER A 135 5.17 -9.88 13.75
CA SER A 135 6.02 -8.70 13.62
C SER A 135 5.62 -7.85 12.43
N PHE A 136 5.36 -8.46 11.27
CA PHE A 136 4.93 -7.76 10.07
C PHE A 136 3.62 -7.00 10.30
N VAL A 137 2.60 -7.69 10.83
CA VAL A 137 1.28 -7.10 11.12
C VAL A 137 1.38 -5.92 12.07
N ILE A 138 2.22 -5.99 13.11
CA ILE A 138 2.40 -4.89 14.07
C ILE A 138 3.02 -3.67 13.38
N PHE A 139 4.14 -3.85 12.67
CA PHE A 139 4.80 -2.72 11.98
C PHE A 139 3.93 -2.14 10.86
N ASP A 140 3.18 -2.99 10.15
CA ASP A 140 2.25 -2.57 9.11
C ASP A 140 1.08 -1.77 9.68
N ALA A 141 0.47 -2.23 10.79
CA ALA A 141 -0.63 -1.52 11.44
C ALA A 141 -0.19 -0.13 11.94
N ILE A 142 0.97 -0.05 12.60
CA ILE A 142 1.53 1.25 13.04
C ILE A 142 1.79 2.13 11.83
N GLY A 143 2.39 1.58 10.77
CA GLY A 143 2.67 2.32 9.55
C GLY A 143 1.41 2.73 8.78
N ALA A 144 0.30 2.00 8.90
CA ALA A 144 -1.00 2.37 8.33
C ALA A 144 -1.60 3.57 9.04
N VAL A 145 -1.56 3.58 10.36
CA VAL A 145 -2.06 4.70 11.17
C VAL A 145 -1.20 5.95 11.00
N LEU A 146 0.13 5.82 10.90
CA LEU A 146 1.00 6.99 10.71
C LEU A 146 0.93 7.60 9.31
N TRP A 147 0.50 6.82 8.32
CA TRP A 147 0.43 7.28 6.93
C TRP A 147 -0.95 7.76 6.50
N GLY A 148 -2.02 7.07 6.95
CA GLY A 148 -3.41 7.35 6.57
C GLY A 148 -4.03 8.50 7.35
#